data_AF-A0A5D0RFR9-F1
#
_entry.id   AF-A0A5D0RFR9-F1
#
_cell.length_a   1.000
_cell.length_b   1.000
_cell.length_c   1.000
_cell.angle_alpha   90.00
_cell.angle_beta   90.00
_cell.angle_gamma   90.00
#
_symmetry.space_group_name_H-M   'P 1'
#
loop_
_entity.id
_entity.type
_entity.pdbx_description
1 polymer ?
#
loop_
_entity_poly.entity_id
_entity_poly.type
_entity_poly.pdbx_seq_one_letter_code
_entity_poly.pdbx_strand_id
1 'polypeptide(L)'
;MACSSDNGIVDSTNPDTSITTVLTLGGSKNESGQSVVKTTDGGYAILGFSQSADGDITDKLNESYDFWVLKYSATHSLQWSKTYGGSGDDRGEKIIQTQDGGFVILGYSDSADGDLTDNAGAQDYWLAKLDSNGNLLWQKSFGYLGADRGKSVLETTDGGYFLTGILDVTASGGAGNTRDASSRHAGGDYWALKLDSQGTIDWSKYYGGSFTDTPFDAIETADSGYIIVGSSDSDDVDIANNIGDYDFWVVKISNSGAIIWEKNFGGTQIDEARGIINSADGNFLIIGDTRSNDIQVSNNLGAADLWLIKISSEGNLLWEKTYGGSNFDVGRSISKGNKNTFILSGSSRSANGNLNSNKGQNDAWFLKIDANGTVIKQKSVGGSAIDYCYNAIELNDDTIIAVGESSSSDGDILENKGFSDLLIIKTK
;
A
#
# COMPACT_ATOMS: atom_id res chain seq x y z
N MET A 1 48.24 4.04 43.26
CA MET A 1 48.16 3.43 41.91
C MET A 1 46.69 3.28 41.59
N ALA A 2 46.14 4.28 40.92
CA ALA A 2 44.76 4.30 40.43
C ALA A 2 44.85 4.17 38.90
N CYS A 3 44.14 3.20 38.32
CA CYS A 3 44.01 3.08 36.87
C CYS A 3 42.67 3.70 36.47
N SER A 4 42.73 4.74 35.64
CA SER A 4 41.57 5.33 34.99
C SER A 4 41.13 4.44 33.84
N SER A 5 39.83 4.15 33.79
CA SER A 5 39.14 3.63 32.61
C SER A 5 38.88 4.79 31.65
N ASP A 6 39.48 4.73 30.47
CA ASP A 6 39.15 5.61 29.35
C ASP A 6 37.72 5.32 28.88
N ASN A 7 36.81 6.24 29.19
CA ASN A 7 35.48 6.31 28.60
C ASN A 7 35.61 6.95 27.21
N GLY A 8 35.65 6.12 26.17
CA GLY A 8 35.40 6.55 24.80
C GLY A 8 33.92 6.84 24.61
N ILE A 9 33.50 8.07 24.93
CA ILE A 9 32.22 8.63 24.49
C ILE A 9 32.34 8.83 22.98
N VAL A 10 31.65 7.99 22.20
CA VAL A 10 31.37 8.29 20.79
C VAL A 10 30.24 9.30 20.79
N ASP A 11 30.63 10.56 20.70
CA ASP A 11 29.76 11.69 20.41
C ASP A 11 29.11 11.47 19.03
N SER A 12 27.80 11.20 19.01
CA SER A 12 27.01 11.07 17.79
C SER A 12 26.42 12.43 17.41
N THR A 13 27.28 13.41 17.20
CA THR A 13 26.91 14.64 16.51
C THR A 13 27.11 14.43 15.01
N ASN A 14 26.14 13.81 14.35
CA ASN A 14 25.94 14.05 12.93
C ASN A 14 24.71 14.94 12.78
N PRO A 15 24.85 16.24 12.43
CA PRO A 15 23.70 17.03 12.05
C PRO A 15 23.17 16.43 10.74
N ASP A 16 22.02 15.79 10.84
CA ASP A 16 21.23 15.30 9.71
C ASP A 16 20.99 16.49 8.76
N THR A 17 21.87 16.65 7.78
CA THR A 17 21.80 17.68 6.73
C THR A 17 20.80 17.31 5.65
N SER A 18 19.97 16.30 5.88
CA SER A 18 18.86 15.96 5.00
C SER A 18 17.83 17.08 5.00
N ILE A 19 17.75 17.79 3.87
CA ILE A 19 16.67 18.75 3.63
C ILE A 19 15.39 17.93 3.51
N THR A 20 14.53 18.04 4.51
CA THR A 20 13.19 17.47 4.47
C THR A 20 12.21 18.58 4.09
N THR A 21 11.47 18.40 3.00
CA THR A 21 10.36 19.26 2.61
C THR A 21 9.07 18.53 2.90
N VAL A 22 8.15 19.18 3.60
CA VAL A 22 6.82 18.67 3.92
C VAL A 22 5.81 19.61 3.26
N LEU A 23 4.88 19.04 2.52
CA LEU A 23 3.84 19.77 1.78
C LEU A 23 2.50 19.10 2.03
N THR A 24 1.49 19.90 2.31
CA THR A 24 0.08 19.49 2.31
C THR A 24 -0.63 20.09 1.11
N LEU A 25 -1.47 19.29 0.47
CA LEU A 25 -2.29 19.71 -0.67
C LEU A 25 -3.74 19.32 -0.43
N GLY A 26 -4.66 20.24 -0.72
CA GLY A 26 -6.08 20.00 -0.50
C GLY A 26 -6.95 21.24 -0.57
N GLY A 27 -8.17 21.08 -0.08
CA GLY A 27 -9.18 22.12 0.03
C GLY A 27 -9.84 22.10 1.40
N SER A 28 -11.11 22.47 1.46
CA SER A 28 -11.82 22.59 2.73
C SER A 28 -12.31 21.26 3.34
N LYS A 29 -12.06 20.11 2.68
CA LYS A 29 -12.58 18.78 3.05
C LYS A 29 -11.47 17.75 3.31
N ASN A 30 -11.56 16.57 2.71
CA ASN A 30 -10.72 15.43 2.98
C ASN A 30 -9.93 15.04 1.74
N GLU A 31 -8.62 15.13 1.83
CA GLU A 31 -7.67 14.67 0.82
C GLU A 31 -6.71 13.65 1.41
N SER A 32 -6.26 12.73 0.56
CA SER A 32 -5.36 11.67 0.94
C SER A 32 -4.54 11.19 -0.24
N GLY A 33 -3.24 10.94 -0.04
CA GLY A 33 -2.34 10.33 -1.01
C GLY A 33 -2.09 8.86 -0.66
N GLN A 34 -2.56 7.95 -1.50
CA GLN A 34 -2.55 6.51 -1.21
C GLN A 34 -1.35 5.79 -1.84
N SER A 35 -0.97 6.17 -3.06
CA SER A 35 0.08 5.49 -3.82
C SER A 35 0.94 6.50 -4.58
N VAL A 36 2.25 6.23 -4.66
CA VAL A 36 3.20 7.02 -5.44
C VAL A 36 4.05 6.09 -6.31
N VAL A 37 4.23 6.46 -7.58
CA VAL A 37 5.06 5.71 -8.54
C VAL A 37 6.11 6.60 -9.17
N LYS A 38 7.33 6.08 -9.30
CA LYS A 38 8.42 6.73 -10.03
C LYS A 38 8.14 6.69 -11.52
N THR A 39 8.41 7.78 -12.23
CA THR A 39 8.20 7.84 -13.67
C THR A 39 9.51 7.78 -14.47
N THR A 40 9.43 7.27 -15.69
CA THR A 40 10.58 7.08 -16.61
C THR A 40 11.31 8.37 -16.96
N ASP A 41 10.63 9.51 -16.89
CA ASP A 41 11.22 10.85 -17.03
C ASP A 41 12.00 11.32 -15.79
N GLY A 42 12.12 10.47 -14.76
CA GLY A 42 12.79 10.73 -13.49
C GLY A 42 11.92 11.42 -12.44
N GLY A 43 10.68 11.77 -12.78
CA GLY A 43 9.69 12.32 -11.86
C GLY A 43 8.93 11.25 -11.07
N TYR A 44 7.73 11.62 -10.62
CA TYR A 44 6.82 10.72 -9.90
C TYR A 44 5.37 11.15 -10.10
N ALA A 45 4.44 10.21 -9.98
CA ALA A 45 2.99 10.44 -9.95
C ALA A 45 2.40 9.93 -8.63
N ILE A 46 1.39 10.62 -8.13
CA ILE A 46 0.69 10.30 -6.88
C ILE A 46 -0.79 10.07 -7.22
N LEU A 47 -1.38 9.03 -6.65
CA LEU A 47 -2.81 8.77 -6.64
C LEU A 47 -3.32 8.77 -5.20
N GLY A 48 -4.51 9.32 -5.02
CA GLY A 48 -5.36 9.04 -3.88
C GLY A 48 -6.75 9.55 -4.18
N PHE A 49 -7.32 10.36 -3.28
CA PHE A 49 -8.65 10.92 -3.47
C PHE A 49 -8.79 12.32 -2.88
N SER A 50 -9.79 13.04 -3.37
CA SER A 50 -10.21 14.34 -2.81
C SER A 50 -11.72 14.43 -2.70
N GLN A 51 -12.17 14.97 -1.57
CA GLN A 51 -13.55 15.40 -1.36
C GLN A 51 -13.78 16.87 -1.72
N SER A 52 -12.73 17.69 -1.73
CA SER A 52 -12.85 19.13 -1.96
C SER A 52 -13.15 19.49 -3.41
N ALA A 53 -13.86 20.61 -3.61
CA ALA A 53 -14.03 21.29 -4.91
C ALA A 53 -13.44 22.71 -4.88
N ASP A 54 -12.47 22.93 -4.00
CA ASP A 54 -11.79 24.20 -3.77
C ASP A 54 -10.32 23.97 -3.41
N GLY A 55 -9.60 25.07 -3.13
CA GLY A 55 -8.18 25.01 -2.76
C GLY A 55 -7.29 24.61 -3.93
N ASP A 56 -6.52 23.54 -3.75
CA ASP A 56 -5.62 23.00 -4.79
C ASP A 56 -6.35 22.16 -5.84
N ILE A 57 -7.64 21.85 -5.62
CA ILE A 57 -8.51 21.14 -6.55
C ILE A 57 -9.25 22.17 -7.39
N THR A 58 -9.13 22.06 -8.71
CA THR A 58 -9.57 23.13 -9.64
C THR A 58 -10.51 22.66 -10.75
N ASP A 59 -10.63 21.36 -10.95
CA ASP A 59 -11.38 20.72 -12.02
C ASP A 59 -12.64 19.97 -11.54
N LYS A 60 -12.89 19.98 -10.23
CA LYS A 60 -14.04 19.33 -9.59
C LYS A 60 -15.14 20.34 -9.23
N LEU A 61 -16.40 19.89 -9.25
CA LEU A 61 -17.59 20.77 -9.10
C LEU A 61 -18.51 20.43 -7.91
N ASN A 62 -18.24 19.34 -7.20
CA ASN A 62 -19.06 18.84 -6.09
C ASN A 62 -18.16 18.31 -4.96
N GLU A 63 -18.77 18.00 -3.81
CA GLU A 63 -18.05 17.48 -2.63
C GLU A 63 -18.16 15.95 -2.47
N SER A 64 -18.33 15.22 -3.58
CA SER A 64 -18.21 13.75 -3.62
C SER A 64 -16.75 13.32 -3.41
N TYR A 65 -16.40 12.04 -3.30
CA TYR A 65 -14.98 11.63 -3.33
C TYR A 65 -14.62 11.24 -4.75
N ASP A 66 -13.53 11.80 -5.29
CA ASP A 66 -13.04 11.44 -6.63
C ASP A 66 -11.58 11.02 -6.51
N PHE A 67 -11.12 10.17 -7.44
CA PHE A 67 -9.69 9.89 -7.60
C PHE A 67 -8.98 11.21 -7.85
N TRP A 68 -7.85 11.42 -7.19
CA TRP A 68 -7.02 12.60 -7.42
C TRP A 68 -5.60 12.18 -7.81
N VAL A 69 -5.16 12.59 -9.00
CA VAL A 69 -3.86 12.23 -9.56
C VAL A 69 -3.01 13.48 -9.79
N LEU A 70 -1.79 13.46 -9.26
CA LEU A 70 -0.80 14.52 -9.43
C LEU A 70 0.45 13.97 -10.10
N LYS A 71 0.98 14.67 -11.10
CA LYS A 71 2.26 14.33 -11.75
C LYS A 71 3.29 15.41 -11.50
N TYR A 72 4.46 15.00 -11.02
CA TYR A 72 5.62 15.84 -10.78
C TYR A 72 6.77 15.51 -11.72
N SER A 73 7.54 16.53 -12.07
CA SER A 73 8.80 16.40 -12.81
C SER A 73 9.95 15.91 -11.92
N ALA A 74 11.07 15.52 -12.54
CA ALA A 74 12.30 15.15 -11.83
C ALA A 74 12.89 16.28 -10.94
N THR A 75 12.51 17.54 -11.21
CA THR A 75 12.88 18.71 -10.38
C THR A 75 11.82 19.06 -9.33
N HIS A 76 10.86 18.15 -9.09
CA HIS A 76 9.77 18.30 -8.12
C HIS A 76 8.80 19.45 -8.40
N SER A 77 8.66 19.86 -9.67
CA SER A 77 7.63 20.81 -10.09
C SER A 77 6.38 20.05 -10.53
N LEU A 78 5.20 20.45 -10.03
CA LEU A 78 3.90 19.92 -10.46
C LEU A 78 3.70 20.21 -11.95
N GLN A 79 3.43 19.18 -12.74
CA GLN A 79 3.19 19.26 -14.17
C GLN A 79 1.70 19.31 -14.49
N TRP A 80 0.91 18.46 -13.85
CA TRP A 80 -0.54 18.45 -13.94
C TRP A 80 -1.16 17.79 -12.69
N SER A 81 -2.42 18.12 -12.43
CA SER A 81 -3.27 17.64 -11.34
C SER A 81 -4.67 17.46 -11.92
N LYS A 82 -5.28 16.29 -11.73
CA LYS A 82 -6.58 15.96 -12.31
C LYS A 82 -7.42 15.07 -11.38
N THR A 83 -8.72 15.31 -11.34
CA THR A 83 -9.70 14.45 -10.68
C THR A 83 -10.42 13.55 -11.67
N TYR A 84 -10.79 12.34 -11.24
CA TYR A 84 -11.62 11.41 -12.02
C TYR A 84 -12.67 10.80 -11.12
N GLY A 85 -13.93 10.80 -11.55
CA GLY A 85 -15.02 10.24 -10.75
C GLY A 85 -16.39 10.57 -11.30
N GLY A 86 -17.39 10.43 -10.43
CA GLY A 86 -18.79 10.74 -10.69
C GLY A 86 -19.45 11.48 -9.53
N SER A 87 -20.72 11.18 -9.30
CA SER A 87 -21.49 11.81 -8.22
C SER A 87 -21.36 11.11 -6.85
N GLY A 88 -20.67 9.96 -6.81
CA GLY A 88 -20.54 9.06 -5.67
C GLY A 88 -19.18 9.07 -4.95
N ASP A 89 -18.90 8.06 -4.14
CA ASP A 89 -17.63 7.86 -3.45
C ASP A 89 -16.67 7.02 -4.32
N ASP A 90 -15.71 7.71 -4.95
CA ASP A 90 -14.65 7.14 -5.78
C ASP A 90 -13.28 7.36 -5.13
N ARG A 91 -12.60 6.29 -4.71
CA ARG A 91 -11.29 6.38 -4.04
C ARG A 91 -10.20 5.59 -4.72
N GLY A 92 -9.12 6.28 -5.09
CA GLY A 92 -7.95 5.69 -5.71
C GLY A 92 -7.03 5.03 -4.68
N GLU A 93 -6.52 3.85 -5.01
CA GLU A 93 -5.73 3.00 -4.09
C GLU A 93 -4.31 2.73 -4.64
N LYS A 94 -4.19 2.39 -5.93
CA LYS A 94 -2.90 2.03 -6.55
C LYS A 94 -2.70 2.70 -7.90
N ILE A 95 -1.51 3.27 -8.12
CA ILE A 95 -1.06 3.77 -9.42
C ILE A 95 0.21 3.05 -9.89
N ILE A 96 0.26 2.71 -11.17
CA ILE A 96 1.47 2.24 -11.85
C ILE A 96 1.71 3.07 -13.11
N GLN A 97 2.98 3.27 -13.48
CA GLN A 97 3.33 3.75 -14.82
C GLN A 97 3.40 2.56 -15.77
N THR A 98 2.72 2.64 -16.91
CA THR A 98 2.74 1.60 -17.93
C THR A 98 3.92 1.74 -18.88
N GLN A 99 4.29 0.66 -19.58
CA GLN A 99 5.42 0.65 -20.53
C GLN A 99 5.31 1.69 -21.66
N ASP A 100 4.08 2.06 -22.04
CA ASP A 100 3.80 3.12 -23.03
C ASP A 100 4.03 4.55 -22.49
N GLY A 101 4.40 4.69 -21.22
CA GLY A 101 4.65 5.97 -20.54
C GLY A 101 3.41 6.63 -19.93
N GLY A 102 2.22 6.07 -20.13
CA GLY A 102 0.99 6.46 -19.45
C GLY A 102 0.87 5.85 -18.04
N PHE A 103 -0.36 5.79 -17.53
CA PHE A 103 -0.63 5.29 -16.18
C PHE A 103 -1.84 4.36 -16.16
N VAL A 104 -1.83 3.42 -15.22
CA VAL A 104 -3.03 2.72 -14.79
C VAL A 104 -3.27 3.04 -13.33
N ILE A 105 -4.51 3.41 -13.02
CA ILE A 105 -4.99 3.70 -11.67
C ILE A 105 -6.13 2.75 -11.32
N LEU A 106 -6.09 2.23 -10.09
CA LEU A 106 -7.09 1.33 -9.54
C LEU A 106 -7.59 1.87 -8.21
N GLY A 107 -8.86 1.64 -7.93
CA GLY A 107 -9.49 1.83 -6.63
C GLY A 107 -10.88 1.22 -6.62
N TYR A 108 -11.82 1.89 -5.97
CA TYR A 108 -13.24 1.51 -5.98
C TYR A 108 -14.14 2.72 -6.17
N SER A 109 -15.37 2.45 -6.61
CA SER A 109 -16.37 3.47 -6.91
C SER A 109 -17.78 2.99 -6.57
N ASP A 110 -18.61 3.87 -6.01
CA ASP A 110 -20.09 3.71 -5.96
C ASP A 110 -20.84 4.55 -7.03
N SER A 111 -20.10 5.28 -7.87
CA SER A 111 -20.63 6.09 -8.97
C SER A 111 -21.07 5.23 -10.16
N ALA A 112 -22.07 5.72 -10.89
CA ALA A 112 -22.54 5.17 -12.18
C ALA A 112 -22.66 6.25 -13.26
N ASP A 113 -21.95 7.37 -13.08
CA ASP A 113 -21.95 8.54 -13.94
C ASP A 113 -20.55 9.20 -13.98
N GLY A 114 -20.45 10.36 -14.64
CA GLY A 114 -19.18 11.06 -14.81
C GLY A 114 -18.23 10.34 -15.75
N ASP A 115 -17.04 10.00 -15.27
CA ASP A 115 -16.05 9.23 -16.02
C ASP A 115 -16.37 7.72 -16.07
N LEU A 116 -17.26 7.26 -15.19
CA LEU A 116 -17.69 5.86 -15.10
C LEU A 116 -18.93 5.60 -15.95
N THR A 117 -19.06 4.37 -16.43
CA THR A 117 -20.22 3.95 -17.25
C THR A 117 -21.18 3.04 -16.52
N ASP A 118 -20.72 2.24 -15.57
CA ASP A 118 -21.49 1.17 -14.95
C ASP A 118 -21.04 0.88 -13.51
N ASN A 119 -21.99 0.47 -12.66
CA ASN A 119 -21.77 -0.05 -11.31
C ASN A 119 -22.80 -1.14 -11.02
N ALA A 120 -22.34 -2.32 -10.63
CA ALA A 120 -23.15 -3.52 -10.40
C ALA A 120 -23.49 -3.74 -8.93
N GLY A 121 -22.90 -2.97 -8.02
CA GLY A 121 -22.92 -3.21 -6.58
C GLY A 121 -23.12 -1.95 -5.75
N ALA A 122 -22.73 -2.07 -4.48
CA ALA A 122 -22.57 -0.93 -3.60
C ALA A 122 -21.24 -0.22 -3.88
N GLN A 123 -20.19 -0.98 -4.22
CA GLN A 123 -18.90 -0.48 -4.68
C GLN A 123 -18.31 -1.51 -5.64
N ASP A 124 -17.70 -1.07 -6.73
CA ASP A 124 -17.03 -1.93 -7.70
C ASP A 124 -15.56 -1.52 -7.85
N TYR A 125 -14.71 -2.43 -8.35
CA TYR A 125 -13.35 -2.06 -8.76
C TYR A 125 -13.47 -1.06 -9.89
N TRP A 126 -12.74 0.04 -9.79
CA TRP A 126 -12.63 0.97 -10.89
C TRP A 126 -11.19 1.09 -11.38
N LEU A 127 -10.97 0.64 -12.61
CA LEU A 127 -9.68 0.65 -13.30
C LEU A 127 -9.72 1.68 -14.43
N ALA A 128 -8.78 2.62 -14.45
CA ALA A 128 -8.66 3.60 -15.53
C ALA A 128 -7.24 3.61 -16.11
N LYS A 129 -7.16 3.67 -17.44
CA LYS A 129 -5.91 3.91 -18.18
C LYS A 129 -5.84 5.35 -18.62
N LEU A 130 -4.73 5.98 -18.30
CA LEU A 130 -4.41 7.34 -18.66
C LEU A 130 -3.24 7.38 -19.66
N ASP A 131 -3.20 8.43 -20.48
CA ASP A 131 -1.99 8.81 -21.22
C ASP A 131 -0.96 9.51 -20.30
N SER A 132 0.20 9.88 -20.84
CA SER A 132 1.27 10.55 -20.08
C SER A 132 0.90 11.96 -19.58
N ASN A 133 -0.16 12.55 -20.13
CA ASN A 133 -0.70 13.86 -19.75
C ASN A 133 -1.92 13.74 -18.81
N GLY A 134 -2.25 12.52 -18.37
CA GLY A 134 -3.41 12.25 -17.55
C GLY A 134 -4.73 12.37 -18.30
N ASN A 135 -4.80 12.15 -19.61
CA ASN A 135 -6.10 12.07 -20.29
C ASN A 135 -6.60 10.63 -20.20
N LEU A 136 -7.88 10.45 -19.85
CA LEU A 136 -8.52 9.15 -19.80
C LEU A 136 -8.57 8.53 -21.19
N LEU A 137 -7.97 7.35 -21.35
CA LEU A 137 -7.96 6.57 -22.60
C LEU A 137 -9.09 5.54 -22.59
N TRP A 138 -9.23 4.81 -21.49
CA TRP A 138 -10.33 3.88 -21.24
C TRP A 138 -10.49 3.66 -19.74
N GLN A 139 -11.67 3.21 -19.35
CA GLN A 139 -11.94 2.70 -18.00
C GLN A 139 -12.70 1.37 -18.05
N LYS A 140 -12.63 0.62 -16.95
CA LYS A 140 -13.40 -0.59 -16.69
C LYS A 140 -13.90 -0.57 -15.25
N SER A 141 -15.15 -0.99 -15.07
CA SER A 141 -15.71 -1.33 -13.77
C SER A 141 -15.84 -2.85 -13.64
N PHE A 142 -15.44 -3.41 -12.50
CA PHE A 142 -15.58 -4.83 -12.20
C PHE A 142 -16.16 -5.02 -10.81
N GLY A 143 -17.35 -5.60 -10.74
CA GLY A 143 -17.98 -5.96 -9.48
C GLY A 143 -19.32 -6.65 -9.67
N TYR A 144 -19.92 -6.97 -8.55
CA TYR A 144 -21.19 -7.68 -8.41
C TYR A 144 -21.99 -7.05 -7.27
N LEU A 145 -23.10 -7.68 -6.88
CA LEU A 145 -23.84 -7.23 -5.70
C LEU A 145 -22.94 -7.31 -4.46
N GLY A 146 -22.80 -6.21 -3.73
CA GLY A 146 -21.94 -6.12 -2.54
C GLY A 146 -20.94 -4.97 -2.64
N ALA A 147 -19.94 -4.96 -1.75
CA ALA A 147 -18.88 -3.96 -1.76
C ALA A 147 -17.56 -4.58 -2.21
N ASP A 148 -17.22 -4.40 -3.48
CA ASP A 148 -16.02 -4.93 -4.12
C ASP A 148 -14.97 -3.82 -4.24
N ARG A 149 -13.79 -4.04 -3.67
CA ARG A 149 -12.77 -2.99 -3.55
C ARG A 149 -11.44 -3.40 -4.15
N GLY A 150 -11.02 -2.74 -5.23
CA GLY A 150 -9.71 -2.93 -5.83
C GLY A 150 -8.60 -2.41 -4.91
N LYS A 151 -7.53 -3.19 -4.71
CA LYS A 151 -6.43 -2.85 -3.78
C LYS A 151 -5.07 -2.73 -4.44
N SER A 152 -4.75 -3.64 -5.36
CA SER A 152 -3.47 -3.59 -6.07
C SER A 152 -3.62 -3.97 -7.53
N VAL A 153 -2.77 -3.35 -8.36
CA VAL A 153 -2.64 -3.59 -9.79
C VAL A 153 -1.17 -3.62 -10.17
N LEU A 154 -0.82 -4.52 -11.08
CA LEU A 154 0.47 -4.53 -11.77
C LEU A 154 0.27 -4.79 -13.27
N GLU A 155 1.14 -4.22 -14.10
CA GLU A 155 1.26 -4.57 -15.52
C GLU A 155 2.04 -5.88 -15.61
N THR A 156 1.47 -6.88 -16.28
CA THR A 156 2.07 -8.22 -16.39
C THR A 156 3.08 -8.28 -17.52
N THR A 157 4.00 -9.24 -17.47
CA THR A 157 5.07 -9.39 -18.47
C THR A 157 4.53 -9.63 -19.89
N ASP A 158 3.33 -10.17 -20.02
CA ASP A 158 2.62 -10.34 -21.30
C ASP A 158 1.92 -9.06 -21.82
N GLY A 159 2.06 -7.93 -21.11
CA GLY A 159 1.47 -6.63 -21.45
C GLY A 159 0.00 -6.46 -21.02
N GLY A 160 -0.55 -7.42 -20.28
CA GLY A 160 -1.84 -7.30 -19.62
C GLY A 160 -1.76 -6.67 -18.23
N TYR A 161 -2.78 -6.92 -17.41
CA TYR A 161 -2.83 -6.43 -16.03
C TYR A 161 -3.28 -7.54 -15.07
N PHE A 162 -2.73 -7.54 -13.88
CA PHE A 162 -3.19 -8.37 -12.77
C PHE A 162 -3.69 -7.48 -11.65
N LEU A 163 -4.93 -7.69 -11.23
CA LEU A 163 -5.60 -6.93 -10.19
C LEU A 163 -5.95 -7.85 -9.02
N THR A 164 -5.91 -7.31 -7.81
CA THR A 164 -6.43 -7.98 -6.62
C THR A 164 -7.15 -7.00 -5.70
N GLY A 165 -8.11 -7.51 -4.94
CA GLY A 165 -8.87 -6.75 -3.96
C GLY A 165 -9.92 -7.63 -3.27
N ILE A 166 -10.94 -7.01 -2.69
CA ILE A 166 -12.01 -7.72 -1.96
C ILE A 166 -13.21 -7.94 -2.89
N LEU A 167 -13.80 -9.14 -2.88
CA LEU A 167 -15.13 -9.41 -3.45
C LEU A 167 -16.08 -9.83 -2.34
N ASP A 168 -17.28 -9.26 -2.27
CA ASP A 168 -18.34 -9.74 -1.38
C ASP A 168 -18.98 -11.00 -1.97
N VAL A 169 -18.41 -12.16 -1.67
CA VAL A 169 -18.84 -13.45 -2.22
C VAL A 169 -20.25 -13.81 -1.76
N THR A 170 -20.62 -13.42 -0.54
CA THR A 170 -21.96 -13.69 0.01
C THR A 170 -23.01 -12.88 -0.74
N ALA A 171 -22.81 -11.57 -0.88
CA ALA A 171 -23.78 -10.71 -1.56
C ALA A 171 -23.87 -11.02 -3.05
N SER A 172 -22.74 -11.35 -3.70
CA SER A 172 -22.70 -11.73 -5.11
C SER A 172 -23.27 -13.12 -5.39
N GLY A 173 -23.50 -13.94 -4.36
CA GLY A 173 -23.98 -15.31 -4.49
C GLY A 173 -22.97 -16.24 -5.14
N GLY A 174 -21.66 -16.00 -4.96
CA GLY A 174 -20.58 -16.78 -5.56
C GLY A 174 -20.22 -16.37 -6.99
N ALA A 175 -20.63 -15.18 -7.44
CA ALA A 175 -20.20 -14.66 -8.74
C ALA A 175 -18.70 -14.30 -8.73
N GLY A 176 -18.14 -13.95 -9.89
CA GLY A 176 -16.72 -13.58 -9.99
C GLY A 176 -15.75 -14.77 -10.01
N ASN A 177 -16.20 -16.01 -9.84
CA ASN A 177 -15.37 -17.19 -9.98
C ASN A 177 -15.52 -17.88 -11.34
N THR A 178 -14.43 -17.97 -12.08
CA THR A 178 -14.35 -18.79 -13.31
C THR A 178 -13.91 -20.23 -13.05
N ARG A 179 -13.71 -20.62 -11.78
CA ARG A 179 -13.46 -22.00 -11.33
C ARG A 179 -14.77 -22.64 -10.85
N ASP A 180 -14.89 -23.97 -11.02
CA ASP A 180 -15.92 -24.76 -10.33
C ASP A 180 -15.66 -24.76 -8.80
N ALA A 181 -16.44 -23.97 -8.06
CA ALA A 181 -16.40 -23.95 -6.59
C ALA A 181 -17.67 -24.61 -6.01
N SER A 182 -17.50 -25.74 -5.32
CA SER A 182 -18.57 -26.43 -4.58
C SER A 182 -18.62 -26.08 -3.09
N SER A 183 -17.60 -25.38 -2.60
CA SER A 183 -17.44 -24.95 -1.20
C SER A 183 -18.01 -23.55 -1.00
N ARG A 184 -18.51 -23.29 0.23
CA ARG A 184 -19.02 -21.98 0.61
C ARG A 184 -17.84 -21.09 1.03
N HIS A 185 -17.81 -19.90 0.48
CA HIS A 185 -17.01 -18.77 0.95
C HIS A 185 -17.98 -17.73 1.54
N ALA A 186 -17.55 -16.92 2.49
CA ALA A 186 -18.44 -15.93 3.08
C ALA A 186 -17.77 -14.60 3.40
N GLY A 187 -18.42 -13.52 2.94
CA GLY A 187 -17.95 -12.16 3.18
C GLY A 187 -17.00 -11.71 2.08
N GLY A 188 -15.98 -10.93 2.48
CA GLY A 188 -14.94 -10.44 1.58
C GLY A 188 -13.84 -11.48 1.40
N ASP A 189 -13.52 -11.84 0.15
CA ASP A 189 -12.44 -12.76 -0.20
C ASP A 189 -11.39 -12.11 -1.11
N TYR A 190 -10.24 -12.76 -1.28
CA TYR A 190 -9.21 -12.32 -2.23
C TYR A 190 -9.72 -12.52 -3.65
N TRP A 191 -10.17 -11.46 -4.30
CA TRP A 191 -10.61 -11.51 -5.69
C TRP A 191 -9.51 -11.03 -6.63
N ALA A 192 -9.11 -11.92 -7.52
CA ALA A 192 -8.03 -11.72 -8.48
C ALA A 192 -8.56 -11.76 -9.92
N LEU A 193 -8.17 -10.76 -10.71
CA LEU A 193 -8.50 -10.67 -12.13
C LEU A 193 -7.20 -10.60 -12.94
N LYS A 194 -7.09 -11.45 -13.97
CA LYS A 194 -6.10 -11.29 -15.04
C LYS A 194 -6.80 -10.70 -16.24
N LEU A 195 -6.23 -9.62 -16.76
CA LEU A 195 -6.72 -8.88 -17.90
C LEU A 195 -5.70 -8.92 -19.04
N ASP A 196 -6.20 -8.77 -20.27
CA ASP A 196 -5.40 -8.46 -21.44
C ASP A 196 -4.97 -6.98 -21.48
N SER A 197 -4.19 -6.60 -22.50
CA SER A 197 -3.71 -5.22 -22.69
C SER A 197 -4.82 -4.17 -22.92
N GLN A 198 -6.04 -4.60 -23.25
CA GLN A 198 -7.21 -3.75 -23.48
C GLN A 198 -8.15 -3.71 -22.26
N GLY A 199 -7.76 -4.35 -21.15
CA GLY A 199 -8.57 -4.44 -19.94
C GLY A 199 -9.74 -5.43 -20.06
N THR A 200 -9.68 -6.39 -20.99
CA THR A 200 -10.64 -7.50 -21.08
C THR A 200 -10.23 -8.59 -20.11
N ILE A 201 -11.19 -9.19 -19.39
CA ILE A 201 -10.92 -10.29 -18.46
C ILE A 201 -10.48 -11.55 -19.24
N ASP A 202 -9.27 -12.03 -18.94
CA ASP A 202 -8.80 -13.36 -19.33
C ASP A 202 -9.38 -14.41 -18.37
N TRP A 203 -9.25 -14.16 -17.06
CA TRP A 203 -9.87 -14.97 -16.01
C TRP A 203 -10.09 -14.15 -14.74
N SER A 204 -11.02 -14.62 -13.92
CA SER A 204 -11.41 -14.02 -12.64
C SER A 204 -11.65 -15.11 -11.61
N LYS A 205 -11.03 -15.02 -10.43
CA LYS A 205 -11.13 -16.04 -9.37
C LYS A 205 -11.03 -15.38 -8.01
N TYR A 206 -11.76 -15.92 -7.03
CA TYR A 206 -11.57 -15.56 -5.63
C TYR A 206 -10.97 -16.73 -4.84
N TYR A 207 -10.31 -16.38 -3.74
CA TYR A 207 -9.68 -17.30 -2.79
C TYR A 207 -9.96 -16.83 -1.37
N GLY A 208 -10.26 -17.76 -0.47
CA GLY A 208 -10.60 -17.43 0.91
C GLY A 208 -11.23 -18.60 1.66
N GLY A 209 -11.94 -18.27 2.72
CA GLY A 209 -12.62 -19.19 3.62
C GLY A 209 -14.04 -18.74 3.98
N SER A 210 -14.52 -19.23 5.12
CA SER A 210 -15.84 -18.90 5.66
C SER A 210 -15.88 -17.57 6.43
N PHE A 211 -14.76 -16.86 6.57
CA PHE A 211 -14.65 -15.54 7.18
C PHE A 211 -14.02 -14.53 6.21
N THR A 212 -13.73 -13.31 6.70
CA THR A 212 -13.32 -12.21 5.83
C THR A 212 -11.81 -12.22 5.60
N ASP A 213 -11.42 -12.40 4.35
CA ASP A 213 -10.05 -12.41 3.87
C ASP A 213 -9.79 -11.16 3.03
N THR A 214 -8.82 -10.34 3.44
CA THR A 214 -8.53 -9.07 2.75
C THR A 214 -7.14 -9.10 2.11
N PRO A 215 -7.01 -9.01 0.78
CA PRO A 215 -5.72 -8.82 0.13
C PRO A 215 -5.33 -7.34 0.10
N PHE A 216 -4.03 -7.08 0.09
CA PHE A 216 -3.51 -5.71 0.04
C PHE A 216 -2.51 -5.48 -1.11
N ASP A 217 -1.72 -6.49 -1.48
CA ASP A 217 -0.74 -6.34 -2.56
C ASP A 217 -0.43 -7.66 -3.26
N ALA A 218 0.16 -7.56 -4.45
CA ALA A 218 0.56 -8.72 -5.22
C ALA A 218 1.79 -8.44 -6.10
N ILE A 219 2.50 -9.50 -6.47
CA ILE A 219 3.61 -9.46 -7.43
C ILE A 219 3.52 -10.60 -8.44
N GLU A 220 3.97 -10.35 -9.67
CA GLU A 220 4.24 -11.41 -10.66
C GLU A 220 5.57 -12.10 -10.33
N THR A 221 5.57 -13.44 -10.40
CA THR A 221 6.76 -14.26 -10.17
C THR A 221 7.43 -14.70 -11.48
N ALA A 222 8.70 -15.10 -11.42
CA ALA A 222 9.50 -15.41 -12.62
C ALA A 222 8.97 -16.58 -13.48
N ASP A 223 8.10 -17.41 -12.91
CA ASP A 223 7.36 -18.48 -13.57
C ASP A 223 6.00 -18.02 -14.14
N SER A 224 5.78 -16.70 -14.26
CA SER A 224 4.51 -16.06 -14.65
C SER A 224 3.33 -16.39 -13.73
N GLY A 225 3.59 -16.91 -12.53
CA GLY A 225 2.61 -16.96 -11.46
C GLY A 225 2.47 -15.62 -10.75
N TYR A 226 1.67 -15.62 -9.68
CA TYR A 226 1.49 -14.46 -8.82
C TYR A 226 1.62 -14.87 -7.36
N ILE A 227 2.10 -13.96 -6.52
CA ILE A 227 1.94 -14.06 -5.06
C ILE A 227 1.07 -12.90 -4.60
N ILE A 228 0.01 -13.21 -3.87
CA ILE A 228 -0.92 -12.26 -3.26
C ILE A 228 -0.70 -12.31 -1.74
N VAL A 229 -0.68 -11.15 -1.10
CA VAL A 229 -0.55 -11.02 0.35
C VAL A 229 -1.70 -10.24 0.96
N GLY A 230 -2.10 -10.63 2.16
CA GLY A 230 -2.97 -9.86 3.01
C GLY A 230 -3.21 -10.56 4.34
N SER A 231 -4.44 -10.50 4.86
CA SER A 231 -4.79 -11.08 6.15
C SER A 231 -6.01 -11.98 6.07
N SER A 232 -6.10 -12.95 6.98
CA SER A 232 -7.24 -13.86 7.12
C SER A 232 -7.42 -14.30 8.57
N ASP A 233 -8.68 -14.46 9.00
CA ASP A 233 -9.11 -15.16 10.22
C ASP A 233 -9.75 -16.54 9.95
N SER A 234 -9.76 -16.98 8.69
CA SER A 234 -10.35 -18.24 8.24
C SER A 234 -9.39 -19.42 8.44
N ASP A 235 -9.93 -20.62 8.66
CA ASP A 235 -9.15 -21.88 8.78
C ASP A 235 -9.67 -23.01 7.86
N ASP A 236 -10.42 -22.63 6.83
CA ASP A 236 -11.11 -23.56 5.93
C ASP A 236 -11.06 -23.16 4.44
N VAL A 237 -11.62 -24.05 3.61
CA VAL A 237 -11.75 -23.93 2.15
C VAL A 237 -10.41 -23.88 1.40
N ASP A 238 -9.87 -22.69 1.13
CA ASP A 238 -8.55 -22.52 0.49
C ASP A 238 -7.44 -22.23 1.53
N ILE A 239 -7.81 -21.97 2.79
CA ILE A 239 -6.90 -21.58 3.86
C ILE A 239 -6.71 -22.76 4.81
N ALA A 240 -5.48 -23.00 5.24
CA ALA A 240 -5.19 -24.06 6.19
C ALA A 240 -4.19 -23.62 7.26
N ASN A 241 -4.43 -24.04 8.50
CA ASN A 241 -3.54 -23.82 9.63
C ASN A 241 -3.34 -22.32 9.95
N ASN A 242 -4.43 -21.56 10.01
CA ASN A 242 -4.41 -20.25 10.66
C ASN A 242 -3.91 -20.39 12.12
N ILE A 243 -3.13 -19.43 12.60
CA ILE A 243 -2.39 -19.51 13.86
C ILE A 243 -3.14 -18.76 14.97
N GLY A 244 -3.58 -17.53 14.68
CA GLY A 244 -4.17 -16.58 15.61
C GLY A 244 -5.52 -16.02 15.17
N ASP A 245 -5.81 -14.78 15.58
CA ASP A 245 -7.06 -14.10 15.25
C ASP A 245 -7.06 -13.65 13.78
N TYR A 246 -6.00 -12.95 13.34
CA TYR A 246 -5.74 -12.68 11.93
C TYR A 246 -4.25 -12.93 11.71
N ASP A 247 -3.90 -13.64 10.64
CA ASP A 247 -2.49 -13.83 10.26
C ASP A 247 -2.22 -13.31 8.86
N PHE A 248 -0.93 -13.13 8.54
CA PHE A 248 -0.52 -12.91 7.16
C PHE A 248 -0.90 -14.14 6.35
N TRP A 249 -1.86 -14.01 5.43
CA TRP A 249 -2.15 -15.05 4.46
C TRP A 249 -1.46 -14.73 3.13
N VAL A 250 -0.63 -15.66 2.68
CA VAL A 250 0.21 -15.52 1.49
C VAL A 250 -0.12 -16.65 0.53
N VAL A 251 -0.60 -16.30 -0.65
CA VAL A 251 -1.05 -17.27 -1.65
C VAL A 251 -0.23 -17.14 -2.91
N LYS A 252 0.45 -18.22 -3.33
CA LYS A 252 1.03 -18.31 -4.66
C LYS A 252 0.06 -19.03 -5.59
N ILE A 253 -0.22 -18.39 -6.72
CA ILE A 253 -1.07 -18.93 -7.79
C ILE A 253 -0.29 -19.02 -9.10
N SER A 254 -0.66 -19.97 -9.96
CA SER A 254 -0.17 -20.09 -11.34
C SER A 254 -0.68 -18.93 -12.21
N ASN A 255 -0.13 -18.77 -13.42
CA ASN A 255 -0.67 -17.84 -14.44
C ASN A 255 -2.16 -18.08 -14.76
N SER A 256 -2.67 -19.30 -14.59
CA SER A 256 -4.09 -19.63 -14.77
C SER A 256 -4.94 -19.45 -13.50
N GLY A 257 -4.38 -18.94 -12.41
CA GLY A 257 -5.06 -18.79 -11.11
C GLY A 257 -5.37 -20.10 -10.39
N ALA A 258 -4.57 -21.15 -10.55
CA ALA A 258 -4.61 -22.31 -9.66
C ALA A 258 -3.67 -22.07 -8.48
N ILE A 259 -4.11 -22.34 -7.24
CA ILE A 259 -3.25 -22.27 -6.06
C ILE A 259 -2.12 -23.30 -6.22
N ILE A 260 -0.88 -22.81 -6.05
CA ILE A 260 0.35 -23.63 -6.02
C ILE A 260 0.69 -23.95 -4.57
N TRP A 261 0.69 -22.93 -3.71
CA TRP A 261 0.83 -23.08 -2.27
C TRP A 261 0.18 -21.89 -1.56
N GLU A 262 -0.17 -22.10 -0.30
CA GLU A 262 -0.61 -21.07 0.64
C GLU A 262 0.18 -21.21 1.96
N LYS A 263 0.34 -20.09 2.67
CA LYS A 263 1.08 -20.00 3.94
C LYS A 263 0.45 -18.95 4.85
N ASN A 264 0.42 -19.26 6.15
CA ASN A 264 0.09 -18.33 7.21
C ASN A 264 1.35 -17.95 7.99
N PHE A 265 1.50 -16.66 8.31
CA PHE A 265 2.58 -16.15 9.16
C PHE A 265 2.04 -15.21 10.25
N GLY A 266 2.44 -15.47 11.50
CA GLY A 266 2.05 -14.64 12.64
C GLY A 266 2.23 -15.37 13.97
N GLY A 267 1.39 -15.03 14.93
CA GLY A 267 1.35 -15.63 16.26
C GLY A 267 -0.07 -15.75 16.77
N THR A 268 -0.26 -15.68 18.09
CA THR A 268 -1.60 -15.93 18.68
C THR A 268 -2.55 -14.73 18.61
N GLN A 269 -2.12 -13.57 18.11
CA GLN A 269 -2.92 -12.34 18.05
C GLN A 269 -3.24 -11.93 16.60
N ILE A 270 -3.34 -10.62 16.35
CA ILE A 270 -3.64 -10.03 15.05
C ILE A 270 -2.33 -9.61 14.39
N ASP A 271 -2.06 -10.17 13.22
CA ASP A 271 -0.93 -9.89 12.36
C ASP A 271 -1.44 -9.69 10.94
N GLU A 272 -1.15 -8.53 10.34
CA GLU A 272 -1.75 -8.14 9.06
C GLU A 272 -0.73 -7.74 7.99
N ALA A 273 -0.70 -8.43 6.84
CA ALA A 273 0.19 -8.10 5.74
C ALA A 273 -0.35 -6.94 4.90
N ARG A 274 0.53 -6.10 4.36
CA ARG A 274 0.14 -4.90 3.58
C ARG A 274 0.86 -4.76 2.24
N GLY A 275 2.09 -5.26 2.12
CA GLY A 275 2.89 -5.08 0.91
C GLY A 275 3.87 -6.21 0.68
N ILE A 276 4.20 -6.47 -0.57
CA ILE A 276 5.16 -7.52 -0.97
C ILE A 276 6.10 -7.02 -2.05
N ILE A 277 7.35 -7.46 -2.02
CA ILE A 277 8.32 -7.18 -3.08
C ILE A 277 9.31 -8.32 -3.30
N ASN A 278 9.78 -8.48 -4.53
CA ASN A 278 10.86 -9.42 -4.82
C ASN A 278 12.23 -8.83 -4.43
N SER A 279 13.07 -9.67 -3.82
CA SER A 279 14.48 -9.37 -3.58
C SER A 279 15.36 -9.93 -4.70
N ALA A 280 16.59 -9.40 -4.81
CA ALA A 280 17.51 -9.73 -5.91
C ALA A 280 17.99 -11.19 -5.92
N ASP A 281 17.87 -11.89 -4.79
CA ASP A 281 18.21 -13.31 -4.62
C ASP A 281 17.05 -14.26 -4.98
N GLY A 282 15.95 -13.76 -5.54
CA GLY A 282 14.79 -14.56 -5.95
C GLY A 282 13.78 -14.87 -4.84
N ASN A 283 14.01 -14.31 -3.64
CA ASN A 283 13.12 -14.40 -2.49
C ASN A 283 12.14 -13.21 -2.45
N PHE A 284 11.29 -13.18 -1.43
CA PHE A 284 10.29 -12.13 -1.25
C PHE A 284 10.37 -11.51 0.14
N LEU A 285 10.13 -10.21 0.22
CA LEU A 285 9.93 -9.46 1.46
C LEU A 285 8.46 -9.10 1.57
N ILE A 286 7.86 -9.30 2.74
CA ILE A 286 6.47 -8.97 3.03
C ILE A 286 6.45 -8.09 4.28
N ILE A 287 5.79 -6.94 4.18
CA ILE A 287 5.65 -5.96 5.25
C ILE A 287 4.20 -5.94 5.74
N GLY A 288 4.04 -5.71 7.03
CA GLY A 288 2.75 -5.50 7.67
C GLY A 288 2.90 -5.00 9.10
N ASP A 289 1.96 -5.35 9.95
CA ASP A 289 2.03 -5.09 11.39
C ASP A 289 1.71 -6.34 12.21
N THR A 290 2.31 -6.45 13.39
CA THR A 290 2.14 -7.58 14.31
C THR A 290 1.71 -7.11 15.69
N ARG A 291 0.75 -7.80 16.30
CA ARG A 291 0.41 -7.67 17.73
C ARG A 291 0.88 -8.87 18.55
N SER A 292 1.26 -9.95 17.87
CA SER A 292 1.80 -11.16 18.46
C SER A 292 3.20 -10.96 19.04
N ASN A 293 3.64 -11.87 19.91
CA ASN A 293 5.01 -11.91 20.45
C ASN A 293 5.46 -13.35 20.68
N ASP A 294 4.96 -14.27 19.84
CA ASP A 294 5.12 -15.70 19.96
C ASP A 294 5.12 -16.40 18.60
N ILE A 295 5.43 -17.71 18.62
CA ILE A 295 5.41 -18.63 17.48
C ILE A 295 6.43 -18.25 16.39
N GLN A 296 6.08 -17.38 15.44
CA GLN A 296 6.99 -16.90 14.40
C GLN A 296 7.46 -15.46 14.65
N VAL A 297 6.80 -14.72 15.53
CA VAL A 297 7.17 -13.34 15.90
C VAL A 297 8.10 -13.40 17.10
N SER A 298 9.38 -13.03 16.91
CA SER A 298 10.37 -13.20 17.98
C SER A 298 10.33 -12.10 19.04
N ASN A 299 9.92 -10.89 18.66
CA ASN A 299 10.00 -9.72 19.55
C ASN A 299 9.08 -8.58 19.09
N ASN A 300 7.92 -8.42 19.72
CA ASN A 300 7.09 -7.22 19.65
C ASN A 300 7.43 -6.32 20.85
N LEU A 301 7.75 -5.07 20.56
CA LEU A 301 8.23 -4.04 21.47
C LEU A 301 7.08 -3.25 22.12
N GLY A 302 5.85 -3.40 21.62
CA GLY A 302 4.72 -2.57 22.00
C GLY A 302 3.35 -3.21 21.81
N ALA A 303 2.37 -2.38 21.50
CA ALA A 303 0.99 -2.81 21.28
C ALA A 303 0.77 -3.35 19.86
N ALA A 304 1.50 -2.81 18.89
CA ALA A 304 1.70 -3.38 17.57
C ALA A 304 3.01 -2.83 16.99
N ASP A 305 3.75 -3.62 16.23
CA ASP A 305 4.97 -3.18 15.55
C ASP A 305 4.90 -3.43 14.05
N LEU A 306 5.67 -2.64 13.28
CA LEU A 306 5.91 -2.93 11.87
C LEU A 306 6.66 -4.26 11.79
N TRP A 307 6.09 -5.23 11.08
CA TRP A 307 6.68 -6.55 10.90
C TRP A 307 7.11 -6.76 9.45
N LEU A 308 8.36 -7.19 9.26
CA LEU A 308 8.95 -7.50 7.98
C LEU A 308 9.45 -8.94 7.99
N ILE A 309 8.90 -9.77 7.11
CA ILE A 309 9.36 -11.14 6.91
C ILE A 309 10.05 -11.28 5.56
N LYS A 310 11.01 -12.18 5.48
CA LYS A 310 11.56 -12.68 4.22
C LYS A 310 11.19 -14.15 4.05
N ILE A 311 10.65 -14.49 2.88
CA ILE A 311 10.26 -15.85 2.54
C ILE A 311 10.97 -16.35 1.28
N SER A 312 11.16 -17.67 1.18
CA SER A 312 11.70 -18.31 -0.02
C SER A 312 10.69 -18.35 -1.17
N SER A 313 11.14 -18.75 -2.36
CA SER A 313 10.27 -18.99 -3.52
C SER A 313 9.19 -20.05 -3.29
N GLU A 314 9.42 -20.95 -2.33
CA GLU A 314 8.51 -22.01 -1.90
C GLU A 314 7.64 -21.61 -0.70
N GLY A 315 7.74 -20.35 -0.24
CA GLY A 315 6.96 -19.84 0.89
C GLY A 315 7.51 -20.22 2.27
N ASN A 316 8.79 -20.58 2.39
CA ASN A 316 9.38 -20.86 3.71
C ASN A 316 9.89 -19.57 4.36
N LEU A 317 9.57 -19.33 5.64
CA LEU A 317 10.13 -18.22 6.41
C LEU A 317 11.67 -18.35 6.52
N LEU A 318 12.39 -17.33 6.08
CA LEU A 318 13.86 -17.26 6.12
C LEU A 318 14.35 -16.43 7.30
N TRP A 319 13.74 -15.27 7.52
CA TRP A 319 13.96 -14.43 8.69
C TRP A 319 12.80 -13.45 8.87
N GLU A 320 12.72 -12.85 10.05
CA GLU A 320 11.78 -11.79 10.36
C GLU A 320 12.47 -10.66 11.15
N LYS A 321 11.86 -9.47 11.11
CA LYS A 321 12.27 -8.24 11.81
C LYS A 321 11.04 -7.46 12.26
N THR A 322 11.10 -6.94 13.48
CA THR A 322 10.16 -5.95 13.98
C THR A 322 10.83 -4.59 14.10
N TYR A 323 10.06 -3.54 13.81
CA TYR A 323 10.49 -2.16 13.97
C TYR A 323 9.36 -1.35 14.61
N GLY A 324 9.69 -0.58 15.63
CA GLY A 324 8.70 0.22 16.35
C GLY A 324 9.18 0.57 17.76
N GLY A 325 8.25 0.71 18.68
CA GLY A 325 8.48 1.09 20.06
C GLY A 325 7.37 0.58 20.97
N SER A 326 7.09 1.28 22.06
CA SER A 326 6.17 0.77 23.09
C SER A 326 4.68 0.90 22.75
N ASN A 327 4.31 1.55 21.65
CA ASN A 327 2.91 1.81 21.26
C ASN A 327 2.54 1.06 19.97
N PHE A 328 1.68 1.65 19.13
CA PHE A 328 1.28 1.11 17.84
C PHE A 328 2.16 1.70 16.75
N ASP A 329 2.86 0.83 16.03
CA ASP A 329 3.69 1.12 14.88
C ASP A 329 3.26 0.19 13.75
N VAL A 330 2.96 0.73 12.57
CA VAL A 330 2.36 -0.06 11.49
C VAL A 330 3.16 0.04 10.20
N GLY A 331 3.34 -1.08 9.50
CA GLY A 331 3.80 -1.11 8.12
C GLY A 331 2.64 -0.89 7.14
N ARG A 332 2.88 -0.21 6.03
CA ARG A 332 1.87 0.06 4.99
C ARG A 332 2.33 -0.31 3.59
N SER A 333 3.59 -0.07 3.24
CA SER A 333 4.09 -0.45 1.93
C SER A 333 5.60 -0.72 1.93
N ILE A 334 6.05 -1.42 0.89
CA ILE A 334 7.46 -1.68 0.61
C ILE A 334 7.75 -1.42 -0.87
N SER A 335 8.86 -0.73 -1.17
CA SER A 335 9.31 -0.46 -2.54
C SER A 335 10.83 -0.68 -2.70
N LYS A 336 11.30 -0.87 -3.94
CA LYS A 336 12.73 -0.99 -4.20
C LYS A 336 13.40 0.38 -4.07
N GLY A 337 14.48 0.42 -3.33
CA GLY A 337 15.43 1.52 -3.34
C GLY A 337 16.61 1.27 -4.29
N ASN A 338 17.50 2.25 -4.37
CA ASN A 338 18.73 2.16 -5.15
C ASN A 338 19.77 1.28 -4.44
N LYS A 339 20.64 0.60 -5.21
CA LYS A 339 21.76 -0.19 -4.66
C LYS A 339 21.31 -1.36 -3.75
N ASN A 340 20.26 -2.09 -4.15
CA ASN A 340 19.74 -3.28 -3.45
C ASN A 340 19.24 -2.98 -2.02
N THR A 341 18.64 -1.82 -1.83
CA THR A 341 17.93 -1.42 -0.60
C THR A 341 16.42 -1.46 -0.82
N PHE A 342 15.65 -1.31 0.25
CA PHE A 342 14.20 -1.21 0.20
C PHE A 342 13.72 -0.01 1.01
N ILE A 343 12.61 0.59 0.60
CA ILE A 343 11.91 1.65 1.34
C ILE A 343 10.67 1.04 1.96
N LEU A 344 10.51 1.21 3.26
CA LEU A 344 9.33 0.83 4.02
C LEU A 344 8.58 2.12 4.38
N SER A 345 7.25 2.10 4.30
CA SER A 345 6.40 3.19 4.79
C SER A 345 5.41 2.69 5.84
N GLY A 346 4.96 3.59 6.70
CA GLY A 346 4.13 3.26 7.84
C GLY A 346 3.76 4.47 8.68
N SER A 347 3.32 4.23 9.91
CA SER A 347 3.05 5.31 10.86
C SER A 347 3.31 4.83 12.28
N SER A 348 3.66 5.75 13.16
CA SER A 348 4.10 5.44 14.51
C SER A 348 3.37 6.27 15.55
N ARG A 349 2.94 5.62 16.64
CA ARG A 349 2.51 6.27 17.90
C ARG A 349 3.60 6.22 18.98
N SER A 350 4.78 5.74 18.64
CA SER A 350 5.88 5.47 19.56
C SER A 350 6.88 6.62 19.58
N ALA A 351 7.35 6.98 20.78
CA ALA A 351 8.40 7.98 20.99
C ALA A 351 9.73 7.37 21.44
N ASN A 352 9.86 6.04 21.34
CA ASN A 352 10.98 5.23 21.79
C ASN A 352 11.22 4.04 20.83
N GLY A 353 12.17 3.17 21.19
CA GLY A 353 12.52 2.00 20.37
C GLY A 353 13.34 2.42 19.16
N ASN A 354 12.83 2.15 17.97
CA ASN A 354 13.41 2.66 16.72
C ASN A 354 13.16 4.16 16.54
N LEU A 355 12.15 4.73 17.19
CA LEU A 355 11.83 6.16 17.11
C LEU A 355 12.38 6.92 18.33
N ASN A 356 12.69 8.21 18.13
CA ASN A 356 13.21 9.08 19.19
C ASN A 356 12.22 10.15 19.65
N SER A 357 11.10 10.28 18.94
CA SER A 357 10.07 11.27 19.23
C SER A 357 8.78 10.91 18.49
N ASN A 358 7.66 11.30 19.08
CA ASN A 358 6.35 11.38 18.43
C ASN A 358 5.76 12.76 18.76
N LYS A 359 5.17 13.45 17.78
CA LYS A 359 4.71 14.83 17.94
C LYS A 359 3.21 14.96 18.24
N GLY A 360 2.45 13.86 18.17
CA GLY A 360 1.01 13.90 18.30
C GLY A 360 0.37 12.54 18.58
N GLN A 361 -0.69 12.24 17.83
CA GLN A 361 -1.41 10.97 17.97
C GLN A 361 -0.79 9.88 17.10
N ASN A 362 -0.24 10.26 15.94
CA ASN A 362 0.43 9.38 15.01
C ASN A 362 1.32 10.22 14.09
N ASP A 363 2.56 9.82 13.89
CA ASP A 363 3.48 10.47 12.96
C ASP A 363 3.70 9.56 11.74
N ALA A 364 3.80 10.17 10.56
CA ALA A 364 4.17 9.50 9.33
C ALA A 364 5.61 8.99 9.43
N TRP A 365 5.84 7.70 9.14
CA TRP A 365 7.14 7.06 9.30
C TRP A 365 7.58 6.32 8.05
N PHE A 366 8.84 6.47 7.66
CA PHE A 366 9.45 5.67 6.61
C PHE A 366 10.90 5.31 6.92
N LEU A 367 11.32 4.16 6.41
CA LEU A 367 12.64 3.58 6.62
C LEU A 367 13.26 3.19 5.28
N LYS A 368 14.58 3.33 5.17
CA LYS A 368 15.40 2.69 4.15
C LYS A 368 16.20 1.57 4.80
N ILE A 369 16.06 0.36 4.28
CA ILE A 369 16.73 -0.85 4.79
C ILE A 369 17.65 -1.48 3.74
N ASP A 370 18.66 -2.21 4.18
CA ASP A 370 19.43 -3.11 3.31
C ASP A 370 18.68 -4.44 3.05
N ALA A 371 19.28 -5.32 2.26
CA ALA A 371 18.70 -6.63 1.91
C ALA A 371 18.59 -7.64 3.07
N ASN A 372 19.17 -7.34 4.23
CA ASN A 372 19.09 -8.14 5.46
C ASN A 372 18.11 -7.54 6.48
N GLY A 373 17.39 -6.46 6.13
CA GLY A 373 16.51 -5.75 7.04
C GLY A 373 17.24 -4.81 8.01
N THR A 374 18.50 -4.47 7.76
CA THR A 374 19.20 -3.47 8.59
C THR A 374 18.74 -2.07 8.21
N VAL A 375 18.29 -1.27 9.18
CA VAL A 375 17.93 0.14 8.94
C VAL A 375 19.18 0.95 8.59
N ILE A 376 19.14 1.58 7.42
CA ILE A 376 20.17 2.51 6.93
C ILE A 376 19.81 3.95 7.31
N LYS A 377 18.56 4.34 7.07
CA LYS A 377 18.01 5.67 7.36
C LYS A 377 16.53 5.52 7.72
N GLN A 378 16.02 6.45 8.52
CA GLN A 378 14.58 6.55 8.79
C GLN A 378 14.21 8.00 9.07
N LYS A 379 12.93 8.33 8.95
CA LYS A 379 12.40 9.65 9.29
C LYS A 379 10.96 9.51 9.79
N SER A 380 10.66 10.24 10.87
CA SER A 380 9.30 10.50 11.34
C SER A 380 8.94 11.95 11.05
N VAL A 381 7.73 12.20 10.56
CA VAL A 381 7.19 13.53 10.26
C VAL A 381 5.79 13.63 10.81
N GLY A 382 5.49 14.69 11.57
CA GLY A 382 4.16 14.87 12.13
C GLY A 382 3.96 16.19 12.86
N GLY A 383 2.72 16.41 13.28
CA GLY A 383 2.27 17.47 14.17
C GLY A 383 1.48 16.87 15.34
N SER A 384 0.61 17.67 15.97
CA SER A 384 -0.14 17.26 17.16
C SER A 384 -1.32 16.33 16.87
N ALA A 385 -1.77 16.21 15.62
CA ALA A 385 -2.90 15.39 15.21
C ALA A 385 -2.44 14.04 14.65
N ILE A 386 -3.18 13.52 13.67
CA ILE A 386 -2.91 12.25 13.02
C ILE A 386 -2.24 12.52 11.68
N ASP A 387 -1.07 11.89 11.48
CA ASP A 387 -0.29 11.96 10.26
C ASP A 387 0.05 10.54 9.81
N TYR A 388 -0.43 10.14 8.62
CA TYR A 388 -0.22 8.82 8.07
C TYR A 388 0.75 8.86 6.89
N CYS A 389 1.49 7.77 6.69
CA CYS A 389 2.21 7.51 5.45
C CYS A 389 1.76 6.17 4.87
N TYR A 390 1.10 6.23 3.72
CA TYR A 390 0.55 5.07 3.05
C TYR A 390 1.55 4.45 2.06
N ASN A 391 2.35 5.28 1.38
CA ASN A 391 3.33 4.78 0.42
C ASN A 391 4.60 5.62 0.32
N ALA A 392 5.73 4.99 0.01
CA ALA A 392 7.00 5.69 -0.23
C ALA A 392 7.87 5.01 -1.28
N ILE A 393 8.60 5.81 -2.05
CA ILE A 393 9.53 5.38 -3.11
C ILE A 393 10.85 6.14 -3.06
N GLU A 394 11.89 5.58 -3.69
CA GLU A 394 13.16 6.26 -3.93
C GLU A 394 13.37 6.57 -5.42
N LEU A 395 13.66 7.83 -5.73
CA LEU A 395 13.96 8.33 -7.07
C LEU A 395 15.39 8.01 -7.50
N ASN A 396 15.73 8.28 -8.76
CA ASN A 396 17.06 7.98 -9.32
C ASN A 396 18.19 8.77 -8.64
N ASP A 397 17.86 9.91 -8.04
CA ASP A 397 18.83 10.82 -7.42
C ASP A 397 18.94 10.61 -5.90
N ASP A 398 18.51 9.44 -5.40
CA ASP A 398 18.43 9.04 -3.99
C ASP A 398 17.42 9.86 -3.15
N THR A 399 16.56 10.69 -3.78
CA THR A 399 15.47 11.37 -3.07
C THR A 399 14.34 10.38 -2.75
N ILE A 400 13.89 10.36 -1.50
CA ILE A 400 12.70 9.61 -1.07
C ILE A 400 11.48 10.52 -1.16
N ILE A 401 10.41 10.01 -1.78
CA ILE A 401 9.08 10.62 -1.79
C ILE A 401 8.15 9.70 -1.01
N ALA A 402 7.55 10.23 0.04
CA ALA A 402 6.55 9.55 0.86
C ALA A 402 5.23 10.33 0.77
N VAL A 403 4.13 9.60 0.69
CA VAL A 403 2.77 10.17 0.57
C VAL A 403 1.83 9.58 1.61
N GLY A 404 0.83 10.37 1.98
CA GLY A 404 -0.19 9.97 2.94
C GLY A 404 -1.23 11.06 3.14
N GLU A 405 -1.70 11.20 4.38
CA GLU A 405 -2.63 12.26 4.78
C GLU A 405 -2.25 12.83 6.14
N SER A 406 -2.65 14.07 6.38
CA SER A 406 -2.43 14.75 7.64
C SER A 406 -3.66 15.54 8.07
N SER A 407 -3.97 15.49 9.35
CA SER A 407 -4.91 16.41 10.02
C SER A 407 -4.19 17.46 10.89
N SER A 408 -2.86 17.54 10.80
CA SER A 408 -2.02 18.44 11.59
C SER A 408 -1.78 19.75 10.85
N SER A 409 -1.65 20.85 11.60
CA SER A 409 -1.28 22.17 11.08
C SER A 409 -0.18 22.83 11.94
N ASP A 410 0.61 22.01 12.60
CA ASP A 410 1.73 22.37 13.46
C ASP A 410 2.89 21.36 13.37
N GLY A 411 3.96 21.59 14.13
CA GLY A 411 5.14 20.72 14.11
C GLY A 411 5.87 20.80 12.76
N ASP A 412 6.02 19.65 12.09
CA ASP A 412 6.63 19.60 10.76
C ASP A 412 5.66 19.98 9.64
N ILE A 413 4.35 20.02 9.93
CA ILE A 413 3.28 20.20 8.96
C ILE A 413 2.68 21.58 9.20
N LEU A 414 3.08 22.54 8.38
CA LEU A 414 2.82 23.96 8.68
C LEU A 414 1.41 24.44 8.32
N GLU A 415 0.66 23.66 7.56
CA GLU A 415 -0.64 24.04 7.02
C GLU A 415 -1.55 22.82 6.89
N ASN A 416 -2.83 23.02 7.18
CA ASN A 416 -3.93 22.13 6.85
C ASN A 416 -5.10 23.00 6.39
N LYS A 417 -5.68 22.70 5.23
CA LYS A 417 -6.74 23.50 4.61
C LYS A 417 -8.14 23.01 4.96
N GLY A 418 -8.27 21.74 5.34
CA GLY A 418 -9.55 21.06 5.57
C GLY A 418 -9.61 20.23 6.86
N PHE A 419 -10.15 19.02 6.74
CA PHE A 419 -10.17 17.99 7.79
C PHE A 419 -8.94 17.08 7.69
N SER A 420 -8.56 16.74 6.46
CA SER A 420 -7.29 16.09 6.14
C SER A 420 -6.78 16.61 4.81
N ASP A 421 -5.48 16.82 4.70
CA ASP A 421 -4.82 17.19 3.46
C ASP A 421 -3.92 16.03 2.99
N LEU A 422 -3.74 15.91 1.67
CA LEU A 422 -2.75 15.00 1.09
C LEU A 422 -1.36 15.43 1.54
N LEU A 423 -0.65 14.54 2.22
CA LEU A 423 0.70 14.77 2.74
C LEU A 423 1.74 14.29 1.73
N ILE A 424 2.70 15.15 1.38
CA ILE A 424 3.89 14.81 0.61
C ILE A 424 5.13 15.14 1.43
N ILE A 425 5.94 14.13 1.71
CA ILE A 425 7.23 14.26 2.37
C ILE A 425 8.33 13.94 1.37
N LYS A 426 9.27 14.86 1.22
CA LYS A 426 10.46 14.69 0.40
C LYS A 426 11.70 14.78 1.28
N THR A 427 12.57 13.79 1.21
CA THR A 427 13.87 13.84 1.90
C THR A 427 14.97 13.29 1.01
N LYS A 428 16.19 13.78 1.21
CA LYS A 428 17.40 13.29 0.52
C LYS A 428 18.39 12.79 1.54
#